data_AF-A0A427B8P7-F1
#
_entry.id   AF-A0A427B8P7-F1
#
_cell.length_a   1.000
_cell.length_b   1.000
_cell.length_c   1.000
_cell.angle_alpha   90.00
_cell.angle_beta   90.00
_cell.angle_gamma   90.00
#
_symmetry.space_group_name_H-M   'P 1'
#
loop_
_entity.id
_entity.type
_entity.pdbx_description
1 polymer ?
#
loop_
_entity_poly.entity_id
_entity_poly.type
_entity_poly.pdbx_seq_one_letter_code
_entity_poly.pdbx_strand_id
1 'polypeptide(L)'
;MAPIVLLLLLLLSSLSPSSSEFTIVMPDSSALVDAPQTGFSDSARTDPAEQRAVYEIMEATGNGWATSIPDVCRGRWHGIECMPDTDDVYHVVSLSFGALSDDTAFPTCDPARSSLSPALLALP
;
A
#
# COMPACT_ATOMS: atom_id res chain seq x y z
N MET A 1 -29.21 -41.55 27.03
CA MET A 1 -27.94 -41.58 26.27
C MET A 1 -27.97 -40.68 25.03
N ALA A 2 -29.01 -40.74 24.19
CA ALA A 2 -29.16 -39.86 23.02
C ALA A 2 -29.08 -38.33 23.25
N PRO A 3 -29.68 -37.72 24.30
CA PRO A 3 -29.65 -36.27 24.46
C PRO A 3 -28.29 -35.73 24.88
N ILE A 4 -27.50 -36.53 25.61
CA ILE A 4 -26.14 -36.15 26.05
C ILE A 4 -25.20 -36.17 24.84
N VAL A 5 -25.34 -37.16 23.95
CA VAL A 5 -24.55 -37.23 22.71
C VAL A 5 -24.89 -36.05 21.79
N LEU A 6 -26.15 -35.68 21.67
CA LEU A 6 -26.57 -34.52 20.87
C LEU A 6 -26.03 -33.20 21.43
N LEU A 7 -26.07 -33.03 22.76
CA LEU A 7 -25.52 -31.86 23.43
C LEU A 7 -24.00 -31.74 23.22
N LEU A 8 -23.27 -32.86 23.30
CA LEU A 8 -21.83 -32.90 23.06
C LEU A 8 -21.50 -32.52 21.60
N LEU A 9 -22.24 -33.05 20.62
CA LEU A 9 -22.02 -32.70 19.20
C LEU A 9 -22.26 -31.21 18.92
N LEU A 10 -23.27 -30.60 19.55
CA LEU A 10 -23.54 -29.16 19.43
C LEU A 10 -22.44 -28.30 20.05
N LEU A 11 -21.90 -28.74 21.20
CA LEU A 11 -20.77 -28.08 21.86
C LEU A 11 -19.49 -28.18 21.03
N LEU A 12 -19.20 -29.31 20.39
CA LEU A 12 -18.03 -29.47 19.51
C LEU A 12 -18.13 -28.63 18.22
N SER A 13 -19.35 -28.33 17.75
CA SER A 13 -19.60 -27.55 16.53
C SER A 13 -19.36 -26.04 16.71
N SER A 14 -19.40 -25.54 17.95
CA SER A 14 -19.16 -24.13 18.27
C SER A 14 -17.68 -23.80 18.50
N LEU A 15 -16.80 -24.81 18.58
CA LEU A 15 -15.35 -24.62 18.49
C LEU A 15 -14.97 -24.45 17.01
N SER A 16 -15.34 -23.30 16.42
CA SER A 16 -14.71 -22.88 15.18
C SER A 16 -13.23 -22.65 15.45
N PRO A 17 -12.31 -23.30 14.72
CA PRO A 17 -10.89 -22.96 14.84
C PRO A 17 -10.73 -21.52 14.38
N SER A 18 -10.43 -20.63 15.33
CA SER A 18 -9.97 -19.27 15.03
C SER A 18 -8.55 -19.38 14.49
N SER A 19 -8.44 -19.70 13.20
CA SER A 19 -7.16 -19.66 12.49
C SER A 19 -6.77 -18.20 12.34
N SER A 20 -5.91 -17.71 13.25
CA SER A 20 -5.22 -16.44 13.02
C SER A 20 -4.12 -16.70 12.01
N GLU A 21 -4.36 -16.36 10.75
CA GLU A 21 -3.29 -16.33 9.76
C GLU A 21 -2.41 -15.12 10.07
N PHE A 22 -1.15 -15.36 10.41
CA PHE A 22 -0.14 -14.33 10.53
C PHE A 22 0.90 -14.55 9.44
N THR A 23 0.95 -13.62 8.49
CA THR A 23 1.97 -13.62 7.45
C THR A 23 3.26 -13.07 8.05
N ILE A 24 4.27 -13.93 8.16
CA ILE A 24 5.63 -13.50 8.44
C ILE A 24 6.25 -13.08 7.12
N VAL A 25 6.48 -11.77 6.95
CA VAL A 25 7.38 -11.28 5.90
C VAL A 25 8.80 -11.58 6.37
N MET A 26 9.42 -12.62 5.82
CA MET A 26 10.86 -12.81 6.01
C MET A 26 11.58 -11.65 5.29
N PRO A 27 12.48 -10.92 5.94
CA PRO A 27 13.35 -10.02 5.24
C PRO A 27 14.20 -10.86 4.29
N ASP A 28 14.09 -10.58 3.00
CA ASP A 28 14.99 -11.15 2.01
C ASP A 28 16.41 -10.77 2.44
N SER A 29 17.21 -11.77 2.84
CA SER A 29 18.64 -11.59 3.11
C SER A 29 19.44 -11.38 1.83
N SER A 30 18.73 -11.29 0.70
CA SER A 30 19.17 -10.72 -0.55
C SER A 30 19.57 -9.29 -0.25
N ALA A 31 20.87 -9.07 -0.04
CA ALA A 31 21.48 -7.75 0.04
C ALA A 31 20.73 -6.83 -0.92
N LEU A 32 20.05 -5.82 -0.37
CA LEU A 32 19.48 -4.73 -1.15
C LEU A 32 20.60 -4.35 -2.10
N VAL A 33 20.46 -4.76 -3.36
CA VAL A 33 21.28 -4.17 -4.39
C VAL A 33 20.96 -2.70 -4.22
N ASP A 34 21.96 -1.89 -3.89
CA ASP A 34 21.95 -0.48 -4.22
C ASP A 34 21.81 -0.46 -5.74
N ALA A 35 20.61 -0.76 -6.24
CA ALA A 35 20.21 -0.50 -7.58
C ALA A 35 20.45 0.99 -7.68
N PRO A 36 21.39 1.41 -8.54
CA PRO A 36 21.70 2.81 -8.65
C PRO A 36 20.36 3.53 -8.83
N GLN A 37 20.10 4.56 -8.02
CA GLN A 37 18.99 5.49 -8.25
C GLN A 37 19.27 6.32 -9.53
N THR A 38 19.77 5.67 -10.58
CA THR A 38 20.22 6.23 -11.87
C THR A 38 19.07 6.61 -12.77
N GLY A 39 17.84 6.61 -12.25
CA GLY A 39 16.64 7.06 -12.94
C GLY A 39 16.11 8.38 -12.38
N PHE A 40 16.90 9.25 -11.76
CA PHE A 40 16.41 10.60 -11.46
C PHE A 40 16.76 11.54 -12.61
N SER A 41 15.77 11.83 -13.46
CA SER A 41 15.82 12.93 -14.41
C SER A 41 15.22 14.17 -13.75
N ASP A 42 16.02 15.21 -13.52
CA ASP A 42 15.54 16.48 -12.97
C ASP A 42 14.49 17.17 -13.87
N SER A 43 14.49 16.81 -15.15
CA SER A 43 13.57 17.32 -16.15
C SER A 43 12.25 16.56 -16.20
N ALA A 44 12.24 15.29 -15.79
CA ALA A 44 11.05 14.45 -15.88
C ALA A 44 9.90 14.96 -15.01
N ARG A 45 8.67 14.64 -15.44
CA ARG A 45 7.42 15.00 -14.76
C ARG A 45 6.51 13.79 -14.67
N THR A 46 5.72 13.71 -13.61
CA THR A 46 4.74 12.62 -13.47
C THR A 46 3.73 12.63 -14.62
N ASP A 47 3.37 11.45 -15.11
CA ASP A 47 2.24 11.28 -15.99
C ASP A 47 0.96 11.93 -15.38
N PRO A 48 0.26 12.82 -16.11
CA PRO A 48 -0.89 13.54 -15.54
C PRO A 48 -2.07 12.65 -15.13
N ALA A 49 -2.24 11.47 -15.75
CA ALA A 49 -3.28 10.52 -15.36
C ALA A 49 -2.91 9.81 -14.07
N GLU A 50 -1.66 9.36 -13.94
CA GLU A 50 -1.17 8.75 -12.71
C GLU A 50 -1.15 9.75 -11.55
N GLN A 51 -0.79 11.01 -11.78
CA GLN A 51 -0.84 12.04 -10.74
C GLN A 51 -2.26 12.24 -10.20
N ARG A 52 -3.28 12.26 -11.08
CA ARG A 52 -4.68 12.29 -10.64
C ARG A 52 -5.07 11.02 -9.90
N ALA A 53 -4.61 9.86 -10.36
CA ALA A 53 -4.88 8.60 -9.69
C ALA A 53 -4.29 8.58 -8.26
N VAL A 54 -3.05 9.04 -8.09
CA VAL A 54 -2.42 9.20 -6.77
C VAL A 54 -3.24 10.13 -5.89
N TYR A 55 -3.70 11.27 -6.39
CA TYR A 55 -4.57 12.16 -5.61
C TYR A 55 -5.84 11.48 -5.13
N GLU A 56 -6.53 10.74 -6.00
CA GLU A 56 -7.75 10.01 -5.65
C GLU A 56 -7.50 8.88 -4.65
N ILE A 57 -6.41 8.12 -4.81
CA ILE A 57 -5.99 7.07 -3.87
C ILE A 57 -5.67 7.68 -2.51
N MET A 58 -4.93 8.78 -2.48
CA MET A 58 -4.54 9.45 -1.24
C MET A 58 -5.76 10.05 -0.54
N GLU A 59 -6.70 10.67 -1.26
CA GLU A 59 -7.96 11.14 -0.68
C GLU A 59 -8.79 9.98 -0.10
N ALA A 60 -8.91 8.88 -0.85
CA ALA A 60 -9.64 7.68 -0.44
C ALA A 60 -9.05 6.98 0.79
N THR A 61 -7.78 7.23 1.12
CA THR A 61 -7.10 6.69 2.31
C THR A 61 -7.04 7.69 3.48
N GLY A 62 -7.66 8.86 3.34
CA GLY A 62 -7.64 9.92 4.36
C GLY A 62 -6.42 10.85 4.31
N ASN A 63 -5.62 10.75 3.25
CA ASN A 63 -4.37 11.46 3.04
C ASN A 63 -4.49 12.60 2.01
N GLY A 64 -5.58 13.38 2.09
CA GLY A 64 -5.88 14.46 1.13
C GLY A 64 -4.82 15.57 1.02
N TRP A 65 -3.88 15.65 1.97
CA TRP A 65 -2.71 16.53 1.89
C TRP A 65 -1.88 16.30 0.61
N ALA A 66 -1.87 15.08 0.07
CA ALA A 66 -1.12 14.74 -1.14
C ALA A 66 -1.58 15.54 -2.38
N THR A 67 -2.84 15.99 -2.40
CA THR A 67 -3.40 16.81 -3.50
C THR A 67 -2.72 18.19 -3.63
N SER A 68 -2.04 18.64 -2.58
CA SER A 68 -1.29 19.91 -2.59
C SER A 68 0.11 19.79 -3.21
N ILE A 69 0.57 18.58 -3.50
CA ILE A 69 1.91 18.31 -4.05
C ILE A 69 1.86 18.52 -5.57
N PRO A 70 2.57 19.52 -6.13
CA PRO A 70 2.43 19.86 -7.56
C PRO A 70 2.87 18.77 -8.54
N ASP A 71 3.82 17.93 -8.13
CA ASP A 71 4.33 16.78 -8.88
C ASP A 71 4.68 15.69 -7.86
N VAL A 72 3.93 14.59 -7.89
CA VAL A 72 3.96 13.57 -6.84
C VAL A 72 5.26 12.77 -6.83
N CYS A 73 5.87 12.55 -8.00
CA CYS A 73 7.14 11.83 -8.08
C CYS A 73 8.34 12.71 -7.73
N ARG A 74 8.18 14.04 -7.78
CA ARG A 74 9.21 15.00 -7.36
C ARG A 74 9.04 15.48 -5.92
N GLY A 75 7.81 15.43 -5.39
CA GLY A 75 7.46 15.87 -4.04
C GLY A 75 7.90 14.94 -2.90
N ARG A 76 8.54 13.81 -3.23
CA ARG A 76 9.16 12.78 -2.35
C ARG A 76 8.56 12.71 -0.93
N TRP A 77 7.63 11.78 -0.73
CA TRP A 77 7.28 11.26 0.60
C TRP A 77 7.65 9.78 0.71
N HIS A 78 7.83 9.29 1.94
CA HIS A 78 8.04 7.86 2.15
C HIS A 78 6.77 7.08 1.82
N GLY A 79 6.86 6.04 0.99
CA GLY A 79 5.73 5.23 0.57
C GLY A 79 5.21 5.52 -0.85
N ILE A 80 5.90 6.34 -1.64
CA ILE A 80 5.75 6.39 -3.09
C ILE A 80 7.11 6.13 -3.75
N GLU A 81 7.11 5.31 -4.79
CA GLU A 81 8.27 5.13 -5.67
C GLU A 81 7.86 5.40 -7.10
N CYS A 82 8.72 6.13 -7.81
CA CYS A 82 8.53 6.42 -9.22
C CYS A 82 9.81 6.13 -10.01
N MET A 83 9.64 5.74 -11.27
CA MET A 83 10.72 5.58 -12.23
C MET A 83 10.38 6.34 -13.53
N PRO A 84 11.34 7.04 -14.15
CA PRO A 84 11.12 7.65 -15.43
C PRO A 84 11.22 6.58 -16.52
N ASP A 85 10.46 6.75 -17.58
CA ASP A 85 10.62 6.02 -18.82
C ASP A 85 11.72 6.63 -19.72
N THR A 86 11.77 6.19 -20.98
CA THR A 86 12.72 6.70 -21.97
C THR A 86 12.41 8.10 -22.49
N ASP A 87 11.20 8.62 -22.23
CA ASP A 87 10.70 9.90 -22.69
C ASP A 87 10.68 10.96 -21.58
N ASP A 88 11.39 10.71 -20.47
CA ASP A 88 11.44 11.57 -19.28
C ASP A 88 10.04 11.78 -18.63
N VAL A 89 9.19 10.74 -18.64
CA VAL A 89 7.91 10.73 -17.91
C VAL A 89 8.03 9.82 -16.70
N TYR A 90 7.74 10.36 -15.52
CA TYR A 90 7.70 9.58 -14.28
C TYR A 90 6.41 8.76 -14.19
N HIS A 91 6.59 7.47 -13.93
CA HIS A 91 5.53 6.51 -13.63
C HIS A 91 5.64 6.04 -12.18
N VAL A 92 4.49 5.92 -11.51
CA VAL A 92 4.35 5.40 -10.15
C VAL A 92 4.45 3.88 -10.21
N VAL A 93 5.45 3.32 -9.55
CA VAL A 93 5.73 1.88 -9.56
C VAL A 93 5.45 1.20 -8.21
N SER A 94 5.32 1.99 -7.14
CA SER A 94 4.96 1.49 -5.83
C SER A 94 4.23 2.56 -5.01
N LEU A 95 3.18 2.14 -4.30
CA LEU A 95 2.50 2.90 -3.26
C LEU A 95 2.36 2.02 -2.03
N SER A 96 2.84 2.52 -0.90
CA SER A 96 2.83 1.82 0.39
C SER A 96 2.14 2.66 1.45
N PHE A 97 1.36 1.98 2.30
CA PHE A 97 0.59 2.58 3.39
C PHE A 97 0.80 1.80 4.69
N GLY A 98 0.64 2.47 5.82
CA GLY A 98 0.73 1.87 7.16
C GLY A 98 2.03 2.17 7.91
N ALA A 99 1.99 2.01 9.23
CA ALA A 99 3.14 2.25 10.09
C ALA A 99 3.97 0.97 10.26
N LEU A 100 5.17 0.95 9.69
CA LEU A 100 6.16 -0.12 9.83
C LEU A 100 7.28 0.34 10.78
N SER A 101 7.04 0.26 12.09
CA SER A 101 7.98 0.62 13.16
C SER A 101 8.56 2.04 13.10
N ASP A 102 9.34 2.42 14.11
CA ASP A 102 9.51 3.80 14.56
C ASP A 102 10.39 4.71 13.67
N ASP A 103 11.07 4.18 12.65
CA ASP A 103 12.13 4.92 11.94
C ASP A 103 11.71 5.56 10.59
N THR A 104 10.68 5.04 9.89
CA THR A 104 10.04 5.70 8.73
C THR A 104 8.63 5.17 8.53
N ALA A 105 7.61 5.95 8.90
CA ALA A 105 6.21 5.55 8.71
C ALA A 105 5.72 5.95 7.30
N PHE A 106 5.11 5.01 6.57
CA PHE A 106 4.30 5.33 5.39
C PHE A 106 3.02 6.08 5.81
N PRO A 107 2.32 6.76 4.87
CA PRO A 107 1.03 7.36 5.16
C PRO A 107 0.08 6.33 5.80
N THR A 108 -0.47 6.66 6.95
CA THR A 108 -1.43 5.80 7.62
C THR A 108 -2.81 5.96 6.98
N CYS A 109 -3.58 4.88 6.97
CA CYS A 109 -4.95 4.90 6.50
C CYS A 109 -5.89 5.37 7.64
N ASP A 110 -6.85 6.24 7.31
CA ASP A 110 -7.97 6.55 8.21
C ASP A 110 -8.81 5.28 8.48
N PRO A 111 -8.83 4.75 9.72
CA PRO A 111 -9.47 3.47 10.02
C PRO A 111 -11.00 3.49 9.84
N ALA A 112 -11.63 4.67 9.81
CA ALA A 112 -13.08 4.79 9.68
C ALA A 112 -13.54 5.06 8.24
N ARG A 113 -12.65 5.57 7.39
CA ARG A 113 -13.02 6.11 6.07
C ARG A 113 -12.21 5.55 4.91
N SER A 114 -11.11 4.86 5.17
CA SER A 114 -10.25 4.38 4.11
C SER A 114 -10.92 3.31 3.24
N SER A 115 -10.69 3.42 1.94
CA SER A 115 -11.17 2.47 0.93
C SER A 115 -10.16 2.31 -0.20
N LEU A 116 -10.29 1.23 -0.96
CA LEU A 116 -9.53 1.04 -2.19
C LEU A 116 -10.16 1.87 -3.32
N SER A 117 -9.45 2.90 -3.77
CA SER A 117 -9.89 3.70 -4.91
C SER A 117 -9.80 2.89 -6.21
N PRO A 118 -10.83 2.92 -7.09
CA PRO A 118 -10.74 2.37 -8.44
C PRO A 118 -9.61 2.97 -9.28
N ALA A 119 -9.11 4.16 -8.90
CA ALA A 119 -7.98 4.82 -9.54
C ALA A 119 -6.68 4.01 -9.47
N LEU A 120 -6.58 2.99 -8.61
CA LEU A 120 -5.49 2.01 -8.65
C LEU A 120 -5.33 1.36 -10.03
N LEU A 121 -6.42 1.21 -10.78
CA LEU A 121 -6.41 0.64 -12.14
C LEU A 121 -5.90 1.61 -13.21
N ALA A 122 -5.65 2.87 -12.84
CA ALA A 122 -5.08 3.88 -13.73
C ALA A 122 -3.56 4.06 -13.50
N LEU A 123 -2.98 3.29 -12.57
CA LEU A 123 -1.53 3.12 -12.44
C LEU A 123 -1.06 2.00 -13.40
N PRO A 124 0.21 2.01 -13.82
CA PRO A 124 0.76 1.09 -14.82
C PRO A 124 0.81 -0.38 -14.40
#